data_AF-A0A945E9A3-F1
#
_entry.id   AF-A0A945E9A3-F1
#
_cell.length_a   1.000
_cell.length_b   1.000
_cell.length_c   1.000
_cell.angle_alpha   90.00
_cell.angle_beta   90.00
_cell.angle_gamma   90.00
#
_symmetry.space_group_name_H-M   'P 1'
#
loop_
_entity.id
_entity.type
_entity.pdbx_description
1 polymer ?
#
loop_
_entity_poly.entity_id
_entity_poly.type
_entity_poly.pdbx_seq_one_letter_code
_entity_poly.pdbx_strand_id
1 'polypeptide(L)'
;MDTGIKTAIKQICAEKGLSEESVYETINAALAAAYRKDFGDKTQNVEAEFNPDTGVTKVFDVKEVVEDLTPEEVEYMEKLKAEREKIKEMLESGEITPEELKRQREEAEAKKTEAEESGEEAEEMRKFNPRTEIEEKEAKTVKKSYKIGDFVKTKLEIPGEFGRMAAQTAKQVIVQKLREAERNVLYQDYKEREGEILVGMVQKFEGRNIIIDLNNKATATLPATEQIRGERLKIGDRTKVYLKSVAITTRGPELIVTRAHSSIVEKLFEQEIPEIANGVIVIKGIAREAGS
;
A
#
# COMPACT_ATOMS: atom_id res chain seq x y z
N MET A 1 33.34 -4.98 10.68
CA MET A 1 33.38 -5.31 9.25
C MET A 1 32.02 -4.96 8.70
N ASP A 2 31.90 -3.92 7.88
CA ASP A 2 30.64 -3.61 7.20
C ASP A 2 30.21 -4.84 6.41
N THR A 3 29.05 -5.39 6.75
CA THR A 3 28.47 -6.51 6.01
C THR A 3 28.05 -6.01 4.64
N GLY A 4 28.24 -6.84 3.61
CA GLY A 4 27.87 -6.49 2.22
C GLY A 4 26.39 -6.13 2.05
N ILE A 5 25.52 -6.48 3.01
CA ILE A 5 24.09 -6.17 3.00
C ILE A 5 23.84 -4.67 3.15
N LYS A 6 24.48 -4.01 4.13
CA LYS A 6 24.31 -2.57 4.34
C LYS A 6 24.78 -1.78 3.11
N THR A 7 25.98 -2.06 2.62
CA THR A 7 26.53 -1.40 1.43
C THR A 7 25.65 -1.63 0.20
N ALA A 8 25.12 -2.85 0.00
CA ALA A 8 24.20 -3.14 -1.09
C ALA A 8 22.88 -2.36 -0.98
N ILE A 9 22.29 -2.28 0.23
CA ILE A 9 21.08 -1.48 0.46
C ILE A 9 21.35 -0.02 0.15
N LYS A 10 22.47 0.54 0.64
CA LYS A 10 22.85 1.94 0.37
C LYS A 10 23.03 2.22 -1.11
N GLN A 11 23.72 1.33 -1.83
CA GLN A 11 23.94 1.48 -3.26
C GLN A 11 22.61 1.46 -4.03
N ILE A 12 21.73 0.51 -3.73
CA ILE A 12 20.41 0.41 -4.37
C ILE A 12 19.56 1.65 -4.05
N CYS A 13 19.60 2.14 -2.81
CA CYS A 13 18.88 3.34 -2.40
C CYS A 13 19.37 4.58 -3.16
N ALA A 14 20.69 4.75 -3.28
CA ALA A 14 21.31 5.86 -3.99
C ALA A 14 21.03 5.83 -5.51
N GLU A 15 21.13 4.67 -6.16
CA GLU A 15 20.88 4.54 -7.60
C GLU A 15 19.43 4.83 -8.00
N LYS A 16 18.48 4.62 -7.06
CA LYS A 16 17.05 4.60 -7.35
C LYS A 16 16.26 5.70 -6.65
N GLY A 17 16.95 6.61 -5.96
CA GLY A 17 16.33 7.74 -5.26
C GLY A 17 15.43 7.33 -4.10
N LEU A 18 15.75 6.21 -3.43
CA LEU A 18 15.01 5.74 -2.26
C LEU A 18 15.68 6.18 -0.97
N SER A 19 14.89 6.57 0.03
CA SER A 19 15.41 6.83 1.38
C SER A 19 15.73 5.51 2.09
N GLU A 20 16.91 5.40 2.71
CA GLU A 20 17.31 4.23 3.51
C GLU A 20 16.28 3.92 4.62
N GLU A 21 15.77 4.97 5.28
CA GLU A 21 14.79 4.88 6.37
C GLU A 21 13.51 4.16 5.94
N SER A 22 12.88 4.58 4.84
CA SER A 22 11.67 3.92 4.31
C SER A 22 11.89 2.44 3.99
N VAL A 23 13.09 2.08 3.49
CA VAL A 23 13.42 0.67 3.21
C VAL A 23 13.51 -0.12 4.52
N TYR A 24 14.16 0.42 5.54
CA TYR A 24 14.26 -0.22 6.86
C TYR A 24 12.90 -0.38 7.54
N GLU A 25 12.05 0.65 7.52
CA GLU A 25 10.69 0.57 8.05
C GLU A 25 9.87 -0.53 7.37
N THR A 26 9.96 -0.62 6.04
CA THR A 26 9.22 -1.63 5.28
C THR A 26 9.73 -3.03 5.58
N ILE A 27 11.04 -3.22 5.71
CA ILE A 27 11.63 -4.51 6.10
C ILE A 27 11.14 -4.89 7.50
N ASN A 28 11.21 -3.98 8.46
CA ASN A 28 10.75 -4.21 9.84
C ASN A 28 9.27 -4.58 9.90
N ALA A 29 8.40 -3.85 9.19
CA ALA A 29 6.98 -4.12 9.13
C ALA A 29 6.67 -5.49 8.48
N ALA A 30 7.38 -5.84 7.41
CA ALA A 30 7.22 -7.11 6.73
C ALA A 30 7.71 -8.30 7.57
N LEU A 31 8.82 -8.14 8.28
CA LEU A 31 9.34 -9.14 9.22
C LEU A 31 8.39 -9.35 10.40
N ALA A 32 7.84 -8.28 10.95
CA ALA A 32 6.82 -8.34 12.00
C ALA A 32 5.55 -9.06 11.52
N ALA A 33 5.10 -8.78 10.28
CA ALA A 33 3.96 -9.46 9.68
C ALA A 33 4.22 -10.95 9.43
N ALA A 34 5.42 -11.31 8.95
CA ALA A 34 5.83 -12.69 8.75
C ALA A 34 5.91 -13.45 10.08
N TYR A 35 6.51 -12.86 11.11
CA TYR A 35 6.56 -13.46 12.45
C TYR A 35 5.15 -13.67 13.01
N ARG A 36 4.27 -12.66 12.92
CA ARG A 36 2.88 -12.75 13.38
C ARG A 36 2.10 -13.88 12.73
N LYS A 37 2.40 -14.19 11.48
CA LYS A 37 1.69 -15.23 10.72
C LYS A 37 2.09 -16.64 11.15
N ASP A 38 3.39 -16.86 11.34
CA ASP A 38 3.95 -18.21 11.51
C ASP A 38 4.23 -18.56 12.98
N PHE A 39 4.51 -17.56 13.83
CA PHE A 39 4.94 -17.75 15.22
C PHE A 39 4.23 -16.88 16.26
N GLY A 40 3.50 -15.84 15.83
CA GLY A 40 2.91 -14.87 16.75
C GLY A 40 1.56 -15.30 17.30
N ASP A 41 1.29 -14.89 18.54
CA ASP A 41 -0.01 -15.07 19.18
C ASP A 41 -0.99 -13.95 18.79
N LYS A 42 -2.29 -14.23 18.86
CA LYS A 42 -3.35 -13.23 18.54
C LYS A 42 -3.31 -12.01 19.45
N THR A 43 -2.78 -12.16 20.66
CA THR A 43 -2.65 -11.15 21.72
C THR A 43 -1.30 -10.45 21.74
N GLN A 44 -0.43 -10.71 20.76
CA GLN A 44 0.87 -10.03 20.67
C GLN A 44 0.84 -8.92 19.63
N ASN A 45 1.41 -7.78 20.01
CA ASN A 45 1.70 -6.69 19.11
C ASN A 45 3.18 -6.75 18.70
N VAL A 46 3.42 -7.63 17.73
CA VAL A 46 4.77 -7.93 17.23
C VAL A 46 5.35 -6.74 16.48
N GLU A 47 6.52 -6.27 16.93
CA GLU A 47 7.42 -5.34 16.25
C GLU A 47 8.75 -6.05 15.96
N ALA A 48 9.34 -5.85 14.78
CA ALA A 48 10.63 -6.44 14.42
C ALA A 48 11.65 -5.33 14.14
N GLU A 49 12.87 -5.50 14.63
CA GLU A 49 14.00 -4.61 14.41
C GLU A 49 15.09 -5.38 13.67
N PHE A 50 15.30 -5.02 12.41
CA PHE A 50 16.40 -5.54 11.59
C PHE A 50 17.63 -4.64 11.73
N ASN A 51 18.75 -5.23 12.17
CA ASN A 51 20.02 -4.52 12.20
C ASN A 51 20.82 -4.79 10.90
N PRO A 52 20.99 -3.80 10.01
CA PRO A 52 21.65 -4.00 8.72
C PRO A 52 23.16 -4.24 8.82
N ASP A 53 23.82 -3.81 9.91
CA ASP A 53 25.25 -4.03 10.13
C ASP A 53 25.55 -5.49 10.46
N THR A 54 24.72 -6.09 11.31
CA THR A 54 24.92 -7.46 11.81
C THR A 54 24.09 -8.50 11.06
N GLY A 55 23.05 -8.08 10.33
CA GLY A 55 22.06 -8.96 9.72
C GLY A 55 21.15 -9.67 10.72
N VAL A 56 21.24 -9.34 12.02
CA VAL A 56 20.45 -9.96 13.07
C VAL A 56 19.11 -9.24 13.20
N THR A 57 18.04 -10.02 13.20
CA THR A 57 16.68 -9.52 13.49
C THR A 57 16.37 -9.75 14.97
N LYS A 58 15.76 -8.77 15.62
CA LYS A 58 15.16 -8.91 16.94
C LYS A 58 13.66 -8.72 16.81
N VAL A 59 12.88 -9.47 17.58
CA VAL A 59 11.42 -9.37 17.58
C VAL A 59 10.98 -9.06 19.00
N PHE A 60 10.04 -8.14 19.13
CA PHE A 60 9.52 -7.63 20.38
C PHE A 60 7.99 -7.68 20.36
N ASP A 61 7.40 -7.92 21.53
CA ASP A 61 6.00 -7.62 21.80
C ASP A 61 5.94 -6.25 22.47
N VAL A 62 5.21 -5.31 21.86
CA VAL A 62 5.17 -3.92 22.29
C VAL A 62 3.79 -3.56 22.79
N LYS A 63 3.69 -3.28 24.09
CA LYS A 63 2.44 -2.93 24.76
C LYS A 63 2.56 -1.58 25.47
N GLU A 64 1.52 -0.78 25.38
CA GLU A 64 1.38 0.49 26.08
C GLU A 64 0.94 0.26 27.53
N VAL A 65 1.60 0.95 28.46
CA VAL A 65 1.25 0.89 29.88
C VAL A 65 -0.01 1.71 30.13
N VAL A 66 -1.07 1.04 30.51
CA VAL A 66 -2.34 1.65 30.87
C VAL A 66 -2.58 1.61 32.38
N GLU A 67 -3.54 2.39 32.85
CA GLU A 67 -3.97 2.28 34.24
C GLU A 67 -4.56 0.88 34.47
N ASP A 68 -4.36 0.38 35.69
CA ASP A 68 -4.92 -0.91 36.06
C ASP A 68 -6.44 -0.85 35.99
N LEU A 69 -7.05 -1.88 35.42
CA LEU A 69 -8.50 -2.05 35.44
C LEU A 69 -8.99 -2.17 36.88
N THR A 70 -10.10 -1.49 37.18
CA THR A 70 -10.83 -1.69 38.42
C THR A 70 -11.46 -3.09 38.45
N PRO A 71 -11.71 -3.68 39.64
CA PRO A 71 -12.34 -5.00 39.74
C PRO A 71 -13.69 -5.11 39.01
N GLU A 72 -14.45 -4.02 38.97
CA GLU A 72 -15.75 -3.93 38.29
C GLU A 72 -15.58 -3.97 36.76
N GLU A 73 -14.57 -3.28 36.21
CA GLU A 73 -14.22 -3.32 34.78
C GLU A 73 -13.72 -4.69 34.34
N VAL A 74 -12.96 -5.39 35.19
CA VAL A 74 -12.49 -6.76 34.91
C VAL A 74 -13.68 -7.72 34.79
N GLU A 75 -14.62 -7.68 35.73
CA GLU A 75 -15.82 -8.53 35.70
C GLU A 75 -16.71 -8.25 34.47
N TYR A 76 -16.83 -6.98 34.09
CA TYR A 76 -17.54 -6.58 32.88
C TYR A 76 -16.87 -7.11 31.60
N MET A 77 -15.55 -7.01 31.51
CA MET A 77 -14.77 -7.53 30.38
C MET A 77 -14.83 -9.06 30.28
N GLU A 78 -14.88 -9.78 31.40
CA GLU A 78 -15.10 -11.24 31.43
C GLU A 78 -16.51 -11.62 30.94
N LYS A 79 -17.55 -10.89 31.36
CA LYS A 79 -18.92 -11.09 30.87
C LYS A 79 -19.01 -10.88 29.35
N LEU A 80 -18.38 -9.82 28.83
CA LEU A 80 -18.31 -9.54 27.39
C LEU A 80 -17.52 -10.61 26.62
N LYS A 81 -16.43 -11.13 27.18
CA LYS A 81 -15.67 -12.23 26.56
C LYS A 81 -16.51 -13.50 26.51
N ALA A 82 -17.18 -13.86 27.60
CA ALA A 82 -18.04 -15.04 27.67
C ALA A 82 -19.24 -14.93 26.71
N GLU A 83 -19.83 -13.75 26.56
CA GLU A 83 -20.91 -13.50 25.59
C GLU A 83 -20.40 -13.61 24.14
N ARG A 84 -19.21 -13.08 23.85
CA ARG A 84 -18.56 -13.23 22.53
C ARG A 84 -18.23 -14.68 22.19
N GLU A 85 -17.78 -15.47 23.16
CA GLU A 85 -17.52 -16.90 22.97
C GLU A 85 -18.81 -17.67 22.67
N LYS A 86 -19.88 -17.41 23.43
CA LYS A 86 -21.21 -18.00 23.16
C LYS A 86 -21.72 -17.64 21.77
N ILE A 87 -21.60 -16.38 21.35
CA ILE A 87 -21.96 -15.94 20.00
C ILE A 87 -21.10 -16.65 18.94
N LYS A 88 -19.81 -16.83 19.19
CA LYS A 88 -18.90 -17.53 18.28
C LYS A 88 -19.27 -19.01 18.16
N GLU A 89 -19.62 -19.67 19.27
CA GLU A 89 -20.12 -21.04 19.29
C GLU A 89 -21.46 -21.18 18.54
N MET A 90 -22.38 -20.24 18.71
CA MET A 90 -23.67 -20.20 17.99
C MET A 90 -23.50 -19.96 16.48
N LEU A 91 -22.45 -19.22 16.08
CA LEU A 91 -22.11 -19.01 14.68
C LEU A 91 -21.46 -20.27 14.06
N GLU A 92 -20.64 -20.98 14.83
CA GLU A 92 -19.98 -22.23 14.42
C GLU A 92 -20.96 -23.42 14.40
N SER A 93 -21.99 -23.43 15.26
CA SER A 93 -23.07 -24.44 15.27
C SER A 93 -24.13 -24.22 14.18
N GLY A 94 -24.12 -23.05 13.52
CA GLY A 94 -25.06 -22.70 12.45
C GLY A 94 -26.47 -22.34 12.93
N GLU A 95 -26.66 -22.10 14.22
CA GLU A 95 -27.95 -21.69 14.80
C GLU A 95 -28.30 -20.23 14.47
N ILE A 96 -27.32 -19.41 14.07
CA ILE A 96 -27.48 -17.98 13.74
C ILE A 96 -26.79 -17.67 12.41
N THR A 97 -27.50 -17.03 11.48
CA THR A 97 -26.92 -16.50 10.24
C THR A 97 -26.13 -15.20 10.50
N PRO A 98 -25.03 -14.93 9.78
CA PRO A 98 -24.24 -13.70 9.94
C PRO A 98 -25.06 -12.40 9.80
N GLU A 99 -26.14 -12.42 9.03
CA GLU A 99 -27.07 -11.28 8.89
C GLU A 99 -27.91 -11.03 10.15
N GLU A 100 -28.38 -12.08 10.83
CA GLU A 100 -29.18 -11.94 12.05
C GLU A 100 -28.31 -11.46 13.22
N LEU A 101 -27.05 -11.91 13.31
CA LEU A 101 -26.08 -11.39 14.28
C LEU A 101 -25.75 -9.91 14.02
N LYS A 102 -25.66 -9.50 12.75
CA LYS A 102 -25.39 -8.11 12.38
C LYS A 102 -26.56 -7.22 12.79
N ARG A 103 -27.79 -7.65 12.55
CA ARG A 103 -29.01 -6.96 12.96
C ARG A 103 -29.15 -6.88 14.49
N GLN A 104 -28.83 -7.94 15.24
CA GLN A 104 -28.82 -7.91 16.70
C GLN A 104 -27.75 -6.97 17.27
N ARG A 105 -26.58 -6.89 16.63
CA ARG A 105 -25.53 -5.91 17.00
C ARG A 105 -25.95 -4.48 16.70
N GLU A 106 -26.57 -4.25 15.54
CA GLU A 106 -27.11 -2.94 15.15
C GLU A 106 -28.26 -2.50 16.09
N GLU A 107 -29.15 -3.40 16.49
CA GLU A 107 -30.22 -3.14 17.48
C GLU A 107 -29.65 -2.87 18.89
N ALA A 108 -28.55 -3.54 19.28
CA ALA A 108 -27.86 -3.31 20.55
C ALA A 108 -27.03 -2.01 20.56
N GLU A 109 -26.38 -1.65 19.45
CA GLU A 109 -25.70 -0.36 19.27
C GLU A 109 -26.70 0.79 19.20
N ALA A 110 -27.87 0.61 18.57
CA ALA A 110 -28.96 1.59 18.56
C ALA A 110 -29.52 1.84 19.97
N LYS A 111 -29.72 0.79 20.76
CA LYS A 111 -30.14 0.94 22.18
C LYS A 111 -29.08 1.61 23.06
N LYS A 112 -27.79 1.42 22.76
CA LYS A 112 -26.70 2.12 23.46
C LYS A 112 -26.67 3.60 23.11
N THR A 113 -26.84 3.95 21.84
CA THR A 113 -26.89 5.35 21.39
C THR A 113 -28.12 6.09 21.92
N GLU A 114 -29.27 5.42 22.03
CA GLU A 114 -30.47 5.98 22.69
C GLU A 114 -30.28 6.19 24.20
N ALA A 115 -29.47 5.35 24.87
CA ALA A 115 -29.13 5.52 26.29
C ALA A 115 -28.13 6.67 26.50
N GLU A 116 -27.15 6.85 25.61
CA GLU A 116 -26.18 7.96 25.62
C GLU A 116 -26.85 9.34 25.41
N GLU A 117 -27.91 9.43 24.59
CA GLU A 117 -28.68 10.67 24.40
C GLU A 117 -29.55 11.05 25.63
N SER A 118 -29.79 10.12 26.57
CA SER A 118 -30.65 10.33 27.74
C SER A 118 -29.94 10.96 28.96
N GLY A 119 -28.63 11.22 28.88
CA GLY A 119 -27.88 11.94 29.91
C GLY A 119 -27.64 11.16 31.21
N GLU A 120 -27.78 9.83 31.18
CA GLU A 120 -27.09 8.99 32.17
C GLU A 120 -25.60 9.08 31.87
N GLU A 121 -24.78 9.47 32.86
CA GLU A 121 -23.32 9.38 32.79
C GLU A 121 -22.95 7.91 32.60
N ALA A 122 -22.98 7.44 31.36
CA ALA A 122 -22.26 6.27 30.96
C ALA A 122 -20.80 6.65 31.15
N GLU A 123 -20.25 6.30 32.32
CA GLU A 123 -18.80 6.18 32.49
C GLU A 123 -18.32 5.44 31.22
N GLU A 124 -17.60 6.15 30.34
CA GLU A 124 -17.02 5.56 29.14
C GLU A 124 -16.06 4.47 29.62
N MET A 125 -16.58 3.25 29.80
CA MET A 125 -15.82 2.13 30.31
C MET A 125 -14.63 1.93 29.39
N ARG A 126 -13.43 2.09 29.95
CA ARG A 126 -12.18 2.07 29.20
C ARG A 126 -12.04 0.70 28.53
N LYS A 127 -12.09 0.69 27.19
CA LYS A 127 -12.00 -0.54 26.41
C LYS A 127 -10.56 -1.05 26.38
N PHE A 128 -10.20 -1.89 27.36
CA PHE A 128 -8.87 -2.51 27.41
C PHE A 128 -8.63 -3.44 26.22
N ASN A 129 -7.50 -3.26 25.54
CA ASN A 129 -7.07 -4.11 24.44
C ASN A 129 -5.85 -4.97 24.83
N PRO A 130 -6.03 -6.27 25.15
CA PRO A 130 -4.95 -7.14 25.60
C PRO A 130 -3.77 -7.30 24.63
N ARG A 131 -3.99 -6.91 23.36
CA ARG A 131 -2.98 -6.98 22.31
C ARG A 131 -2.03 -5.79 22.34
N THR A 132 -2.54 -4.59 22.61
CA THR A 132 -1.77 -3.35 22.53
C THR A 132 -1.48 -2.74 23.88
N GLU A 133 -2.13 -3.21 24.94
CA GLU A 133 -2.07 -2.62 26.27
C GLU A 133 -1.61 -3.63 27.33
N ILE A 134 -0.94 -3.12 28.36
CA ILE A 134 -0.49 -3.86 29.55
C ILE A 134 -0.78 -3.03 30.80
N GLU A 135 -1.25 -3.68 31.86
CA GLU A 135 -1.54 -3.01 33.13
C GLU A 135 -0.25 -2.48 33.79
N GLU A 136 -0.38 -1.40 34.57
CA GLU A 136 0.75 -0.79 35.26
C GLU A 136 1.42 -1.78 36.23
N LYS A 137 0.63 -2.62 36.91
CA LYS A 137 1.12 -3.72 37.75
C LYS A 137 2.02 -4.68 36.97
N GLU A 138 1.55 -5.14 35.82
CA GLU A 138 2.29 -6.08 34.96
C GLU A 138 3.53 -5.42 34.35
N ALA A 139 3.41 -4.17 33.87
CA ALA A 139 4.54 -3.40 33.34
C ALA A 139 5.66 -3.21 34.37
N LYS A 140 5.29 -2.93 35.63
CA LYS A 140 6.24 -2.78 36.75
C LYS A 140 6.99 -4.08 37.07
N THR A 141 6.45 -5.26 36.72
CA THR A 141 7.18 -6.54 36.88
C THR A 141 8.35 -6.66 35.91
N VAL A 142 8.22 -6.09 34.70
CA VAL A 142 9.28 -6.07 33.69
C VAL A 142 10.36 -5.06 34.09
N LYS A 143 9.97 -3.80 34.37
CA LYS A 143 10.84 -2.79 34.99
C LYS A 143 10.03 -1.82 35.83
N LYS A 144 10.52 -1.51 37.03
CA LYS A 144 9.90 -0.54 37.95
C LYS A 144 9.90 0.92 37.46
N SER A 145 10.61 1.22 36.38
CA SER A 145 10.72 2.57 35.83
C SER A 145 9.56 2.97 34.90
N TYR A 146 8.75 2.00 34.46
CA TYR A 146 7.65 2.26 33.55
C TYR A 146 6.53 3.05 34.22
N LYS A 147 6.03 4.06 33.53
CA LYS A 147 4.90 4.90 33.91
C LYS A 147 3.74 4.67 32.93
N ILE A 148 2.55 5.09 33.33
CA ILE A 148 1.38 5.14 32.45
C ILE A 148 1.72 5.95 31.18
N GLY A 149 1.42 5.38 30.02
CA GLY A 149 1.75 5.92 28.70
C GLY A 149 3.12 5.49 28.13
N ASP A 150 3.94 4.76 28.88
CA ASP A 150 5.19 4.20 28.34
C ASP A 150 4.92 2.94 27.48
N PHE A 151 5.87 2.59 26.61
CA PHE A 151 5.83 1.33 25.85
C PHE A 151 6.77 0.28 26.44
N VAL A 152 6.23 -0.85 26.87
CA VAL A 152 6.99 -2.02 27.29
C VAL A 152 7.35 -2.83 26.06
N LYS A 153 8.65 -3.00 25.81
CA LYS A 153 9.19 -3.88 24.75
C LYS A 153 9.66 -5.20 25.38
N THR A 154 8.90 -6.27 25.21
CA THR A 154 9.27 -7.62 25.67
C THR A 154 9.90 -8.38 24.52
N LYS A 155 11.14 -8.87 24.68
CA LYS A 155 11.83 -9.62 23.63
C LYS A 155 11.22 -11.01 23.45
N LEU A 156 10.81 -11.33 22.22
CA LEU A 156 10.29 -12.65 21.86
C LEU A 156 11.42 -13.58 21.41
N GLU A 157 11.20 -14.88 21.60
CA GLU A 157 12.11 -15.91 21.12
C GLU A 157 12.01 -16.07 19.61
N ILE A 158 13.16 -16.25 18.96
CA ILE A 158 13.26 -16.35 17.51
C ILE A 158 13.70 -17.78 17.18
N PRO A 159 12.82 -18.61 16.58
CA PRO A 159 13.20 -19.91 16.08
C PRO A 159 14.33 -19.79 15.06
N GLY A 160 15.26 -20.77 15.02
CA GLY A 160 16.39 -20.72 14.09
C GLY A 160 15.99 -20.61 12.62
N GLU A 161 14.84 -21.16 12.24
CA GLU A 161 14.28 -21.10 10.88
C GLU A 161 13.82 -19.69 10.48
N PHE A 162 13.45 -18.85 11.46
CA PHE A 162 13.00 -17.49 11.22
C PHE A 162 14.08 -16.64 10.57
N GLY A 163 15.36 -16.86 10.87
CA GLY A 163 16.46 -16.11 10.26
C GLY A 163 16.54 -16.29 8.74
N ARG A 164 16.34 -17.52 8.24
CA ARG A 164 16.32 -17.80 6.80
C ARG A 164 15.10 -17.18 6.13
N MET A 165 13.93 -17.31 6.76
CA MET A 165 12.70 -16.70 6.26
C MET A 165 12.77 -15.17 6.25
N ALA A 166 13.38 -14.58 7.28
CA ALA A 166 13.60 -13.14 7.39
C ALA A 166 14.48 -12.62 6.25
N ALA A 167 15.58 -13.31 5.94
CA ALA A 167 16.43 -12.96 4.81
C ALA A 167 15.68 -13.02 3.46
N GLN A 168 14.86 -14.06 3.24
CA GLN A 168 14.07 -14.18 2.02
C GLN A 168 12.99 -13.10 1.92
N THR A 169 12.31 -12.81 3.02
CA THR A 169 11.29 -11.76 3.11
C THR A 169 11.89 -10.40 2.86
N ALA A 170 13.03 -10.08 3.51
CA ALA A 170 13.75 -8.82 3.29
C ALA A 170 14.14 -8.66 1.81
N LYS A 171 14.67 -9.70 1.15
CA LYS A 171 14.96 -9.66 -0.29
C LYS A 171 13.70 -9.33 -1.11
N GLN A 172 12.58 -9.99 -0.81
CA GLN A 172 11.33 -9.76 -1.55
C GLN A 172 10.79 -8.35 -1.34
N VAL A 173 10.85 -7.85 -0.11
CA VAL A 173 10.41 -6.49 0.25
C VAL A 173 11.27 -5.43 -0.42
N ILE A 174 12.60 -5.61 -0.44
CA ILE A 174 13.52 -4.71 -1.15
C ILE A 174 13.18 -4.66 -2.65
N VAL A 175 12.97 -5.82 -3.28
CA VAL A 175 12.59 -5.88 -4.71
C VAL A 175 11.23 -5.23 -4.95
N GLN A 176 10.27 -5.39 -4.04
CA GLN A 176 8.97 -4.74 -4.14
C GLN A 176 9.07 -3.22 -4.00
N LYS A 177 9.81 -2.72 -2.99
CA LYS A 177 10.05 -1.29 -2.80
C LYS A 177 10.79 -0.65 -3.96
N LEU A 178 11.77 -1.38 -4.52
CA LEU A 178 12.46 -0.97 -5.74
C LEU A 178 11.50 -0.78 -6.91
N ARG A 179 10.60 -1.75 -7.15
CA ARG A 179 9.58 -1.64 -8.20
C ARG A 179 8.57 -0.52 -7.92
N GLU A 180 8.22 -0.27 -6.67
CA GLU A 180 7.36 0.87 -6.30
C GLU A 180 8.00 2.21 -6.60
N ALA A 181 9.28 2.37 -6.23
CA ALA A 181 10.05 3.57 -6.52
C ALA A 181 10.14 3.83 -8.02
N GLU A 182 10.51 2.80 -8.80
CA GLU A 182 10.59 2.89 -10.26
C GLU A 182 9.25 3.29 -10.87
N ARG A 183 8.14 2.71 -10.39
CA ARG A 183 6.79 3.07 -10.86
C ARG A 183 6.41 4.52 -10.54
N ASN A 184 6.79 5.02 -9.37
CA ASN A 184 6.53 6.40 -8.96
C ASN A 184 7.32 7.40 -9.80
N VAL A 185 8.60 7.11 -10.07
CA VAL A 185 9.43 7.94 -10.96
C VAL A 185 8.83 7.99 -12.36
N LEU A 186 8.48 6.83 -12.94
CA LEU A 186 7.83 6.79 -14.26
C LEU A 186 6.51 7.56 -14.28
N TYR A 187 5.69 7.47 -13.23
CA TYR A 187 4.47 8.23 -13.14
C TYR A 187 4.75 9.75 -13.20
N GLN A 188 5.70 10.24 -12.40
CA GLN A 188 6.06 11.66 -12.38
C GLN A 188 6.61 12.12 -13.75
N ASP A 189 7.57 11.39 -14.31
CA ASP A 189 8.19 11.67 -15.61
C ASP A 189 7.14 11.81 -16.73
N TYR A 190 6.16 10.90 -16.78
CA TYR A 190 5.13 10.92 -17.83
C TYR A 190 3.96 11.83 -17.51
N LYS A 191 3.70 12.14 -16.24
CA LYS A 191 2.66 13.10 -15.85
C LYS A 191 3.01 14.51 -16.30
N GLU A 192 4.29 14.89 -16.24
CA GLU A 192 4.78 16.18 -16.77
C GLU A 192 4.68 16.26 -18.29
N ARG A 193 4.77 15.12 -18.98
CA ARG A 193 4.73 14.99 -20.44
C ARG A 193 3.33 14.68 -20.98
N GLU A 194 2.31 14.76 -20.14
CA GLU A 194 0.92 14.58 -20.55
C GLU A 194 0.57 15.63 -21.61
N GLY A 195 0.01 15.18 -22.73
CA GLY A 195 -0.29 16.04 -23.87
C GLY A 195 0.86 16.25 -24.86
N GLU A 196 1.96 15.52 -24.74
CA GLU A 196 3.03 15.48 -25.75
C GLU A 196 2.86 14.32 -26.76
N ILE A 197 3.55 14.44 -27.90
CA ILE A 197 3.71 13.35 -28.85
C ILE A 197 4.96 12.55 -28.49
N LEU A 198 4.77 11.25 -28.33
CA LEU A 198 5.80 10.28 -28.04
C LEU A 198 5.98 9.34 -29.22
N VAL A 199 7.21 8.89 -29.44
CA VAL A 199 7.50 7.81 -30.37
C VAL A 199 7.60 6.51 -29.58
N GLY A 200 6.86 5.50 -29.98
CA GLY A 200 6.90 4.18 -29.36
C GLY A 200 6.96 3.05 -30.38
N MET A 201 7.35 1.86 -29.93
CA MET A 201 7.37 0.64 -30.74
C MET A 201 6.21 -0.26 -30.36
N VAL A 202 5.44 -0.73 -31.34
CA VAL A 202 4.35 -1.67 -31.09
C VAL A 202 4.91 -3.00 -30.61
N GLN A 203 4.61 -3.39 -29.37
CA GLN A 203 5.18 -4.59 -28.75
C GLN A 203 4.26 -5.79 -28.93
N LYS A 204 2.96 -5.64 -28.64
CA LYS A 204 1.97 -6.72 -28.71
C LYS A 204 0.54 -6.20 -28.84
N PHE A 205 -0.36 -7.09 -29.21
CA PHE A 205 -1.79 -6.86 -29.29
C PHE A 205 -2.51 -7.60 -28.16
N GLU A 206 -3.23 -6.88 -27.31
CA GLU A 206 -4.07 -7.45 -26.25
C GLU A 206 -5.55 -7.33 -26.67
N GLY A 207 -6.03 -8.33 -27.41
CA GLY A 207 -7.37 -8.33 -27.97
C GLY A 207 -7.53 -7.23 -29.02
N ARG A 208 -8.28 -6.16 -28.67
CA ARG A 208 -8.45 -4.97 -29.53
C ARG A 208 -7.53 -3.80 -29.13
N ASN A 209 -6.85 -3.90 -27.98
CA ASN A 209 -5.91 -2.88 -27.51
C ASN A 209 -4.51 -3.19 -28.02
N ILE A 210 -3.72 -2.15 -28.24
CA ILE A 210 -2.33 -2.29 -28.69
C ILE A 210 -1.42 -1.81 -27.56
N ILE A 211 -0.43 -2.61 -27.20
CA ILE A 211 0.59 -2.23 -26.22
C ILE A 211 1.81 -1.73 -26.97
N ILE A 212 2.20 -0.50 -26.66
CA ILE A 212 3.28 0.25 -27.30
C ILE A 212 4.34 0.52 -26.23
N ASP A 213 5.58 0.15 -26.50
CA ASP A 213 6.72 0.46 -25.65
C ASP A 213 7.24 1.88 -25.98
N LEU A 214 7.26 2.74 -24.97
CA LEU A 214 7.75 4.12 -25.04
C LEU A 214 9.23 4.14 -24.64
N ASN A 215 10.10 4.10 -25.64
CA ASN A 215 11.56 4.19 -25.49
C ASN A 215 12.17 3.23 -24.44
N ASN A 216 11.65 2.01 -24.33
CA ASN A 216 12.10 0.95 -23.41
C ASN A 216 12.03 1.32 -21.92
N LYS A 217 11.25 2.36 -21.56
CA LYS A 217 11.09 2.80 -20.17
C LYS A 217 9.70 2.53 -19.61
N ALA A 218 8.66 2.63 -20.44
CA ALA A 218 7.29 2.42 -20.02
C ALA A 218 6.44 1.84 -21.13
N THR A 219 5.45 1.04 -20.76
CA THR A 219 4.44 0.51 -21.68
C THR A 219 3.21 1.41 -21.67
N ALA A 220 2.71 1.76 -22.85
CA ALA A 220 1.47 2.48 -23.05
C ALA A 220 0.43 1.62 -23.75
N THR A 221 -0.83 1.86 -23.42
CA THR A 221 -1.98 1.20 -24.03
C THR A 221 -2.61 2.15 -25.02
N LEU A 222 -2.81 1.69 -26.26
CA LEU A 222 -3.59 2.34 -27.30
C LEU A 222 -4.94 1.61 -27.44
N PRO A 223 -6.02 2.14 -26.82
CA PRO A 223 -7.34 1.52 -26.85
C PRO A 223 -7.93 1.48 -28.27
N ALA A 224 -8.80 0.52 -28.53
CA ALA A 224 -9.47 0.38 -29.83
C ALA A 224 -10.23 1.63 -30.29
N THR A 225 -10.79 2.40 -29.36
CA THR A 225 -11.52 3.64 -29.63
C THR A 225 -10.62 4.79 -30.08
N GLU A 226 -9.33 4.72 -29.74
CA GLU A 226 -8.33 5.76 -29.98
C GLU A 226 -7.40 5.42 -31.18
N GLN A 227 -7.67 4.29 -31.85
CA GLN A 227 -6.99 3.84 -33.07
C GLN A 227 -7.61 4.46 -34.33
N ILE A 228 -6.79 4.62 -35.37
CA ILE A 228 -7.26 5.07 -36.68
C ILE A 228 -7.82 3.86 -37.44
N ARG A 229 -9.09 3.93 -37.88
CA ARG A 229 -9.82 2.78 -38.47
C ARG A 229 -9.13 2.16 -39.71
N GLY A 230 -8.46 2.96 -40.53
CA GLY A 230 -7.75 2.49 -41.73
C GLY A 230 -6.30 2.08 -41.50
N GLU A 231 -5.75 2.31 -40.30
CA GLU A 231 -4.34 2.10 -40.04
C GLU A 231 -4.05 0.67 -39.60
N ARG A 232 -3.10 0.01 -40.28
CA ARG A 232 -2.65 -1.35 -39.93
C ARG A 232 -1.28 -1.31 -39.29
N LEU A 233 -1.26 -1.29 -37.96
CA LEU A 233 -0.04 -1.45 -37.18
C LEU A 233 0.38 -2.92 -37.11
N LYS A 234 1.68 -3.17 -37.14
CA LYS A 234 2.30 -4.49 -36.92
C LYS A 234 3.23 -4.43 -35.71
N ILE A 235 3.52 -5.60 -35.15
CA ILE A 235 4.52 -5.73 -34.09
C ILE A 235 5.88 -5.29 -34.63
N GLY A 236 6.58 -4.45 -33.89
CA GLY A 236 7.87 -3.87 -34.27
C GLY A 236 7.76 -2.51 -34.96
N ASP A 237 6.56 -2.07 -35.38
CA ASP A 237 6.39 -0.77 -36.02
C ASP A 237 6.68 0.37 -35.03
N ARG A 238 7.44 1.37 -35.48
CA ARG A 238 7.65 2.61 -34.74
C ARG A 238 6.55 3.59 -35.11
N THR A 239 5.82 4.09 -34.13
CA THR A 239 4.70 4.99 -34.35
C THR A 239 4.71 6.19 -33.40
N LYS A 240 4.28 7.35 -33.94
CA LYS A 240 4.00 8.56 -33.16
C LYS A 240 2.61 8.46 -32.54
N VAL A 241 2.54 8.61 -31.22
CA VAL A 241 1.30 8.56 -30.43
C VAL A 241 1.22 9.79 -29.54
N TYR A 242 0.01 10.27 -29.29
CA TYR A 242 -0.23 11.35 -28.35
C TYR A 242 -0.53 10.78 -26.96
N LEU A 243 0.16 11.24 -25.92
CA LEU A 243 -0.11 10.84 -24.55
C LEU A 243 -1.36 11.56 -24.04
N LYS A 244 -2.50 10.85 -24.02
CA LYS A 244 -3.81 11.41 -23.66
C LYS A 244 -3.96 11.56 -22.16
N SER A 245 -3.58 10.54 -21.40
CA SER A 245 -3.70 10.57 -19.94
C SER A 245 -2.76 9.59 -19.26
N VAL A 246 -2.34 9.94 -18.04
CA VAL A 246 -1.53 9.10 -17.15
C VAL A 246 -2.31 8.82 -15.87
N ALA A 247 -2.62 7.55 -15.61
CA ALA A 247 -3.36 7.09 -14.43
C ALA A 247 -2.50 6.21 -13.52
N ILE A 248 -2.69 6.29 -12.20
CA ILE A 248 -2.04 5.38 -11.25
C ILE A 248 -2.96 4.17 -11.05
N THR A 249 -2.44 2.96 -11.29
CA THR A 249 -3.13 1.71 -10.98
C THR A 249 -2.33 0.87 -10.00
N THR A 250 -2.94 -0.19 -9.44
CA THR A 250 -2.27 -1.12 -8.53
C THR A 250 -1.05 -1.81 -9.15
N ARG A 251 -1.04 -2.00 -10.48
CA ARG A 251 0.08 -2.59 -11.20
C ARG A 251 1.12 -1.57 -11.63
N GLY A 252 0.79 -0.28 -11.64
CA GLY A 252 1.71 0.80 -11.97
C GLY A 252 1.05 1.93 -12.76
N PRO A 253 1.83 2.90 -13.25
CA PRO A 253 1.28 3.94 -14.12
C PRO A 253 0.77 3.31 -15.41
N GLU A 254 -0.50 3.55 -15.71
CA GLU A 254 -1.12 3.22 -16.98
C GLU A 254 -1.10 4.46 -17.87
N LEU A 255 -0.37 4.35 -18.98
CA LEU A 255 -0.24 5.40 -19.97
C LEU A 255 -1.24 5.13 -21.10
N ILE A 256 -2.26 5.98 -21.22
CA ILE A 256 -3.23 5.87 -22.30
C ILE A 256 -2.80 6.81 -23.42
N VAL A 257 -2.58 6.23 -24.59
CA VAL A 257 -2.18 6.97 -25.79
C VAL A 257 -3.28 6.93 -26.84
N THR A 258 -3.27 7.91 -27.73
CA THR A 258 -4.22 8.04 -28.85
C THR A 258 -3.53 8.40 -30.14
N ARG A 259 -4.14 7.97 -31.25
CA ARG A 259 -3.80 8.41 -32.61
C ARG A 259 -4.97 9.05 -33.34
N ALA A 260 -6.20 8.85 -32.85
CA ALA A 260 -7.42 9.37 -33.43
C ALA A 260 -7.76 10.81 -33.00
N HIS A 261 -7.37 11.23 -31.79
CA HIS A 261 -7.74 12.56 -31.27
C HIS A 261 -7.19 13.72 -32.10
N SER A 262 -7.85 14.88 -32.11
CA SER A 262 -7.41 16.07 -32.88
C SER A 262 -6.12 16.68 -32.34
N SER A 263 -5.88 16.61 -31.02
CA SER A 263 -4.70 17.17 -30.34
C SER A 263 -3.36 16.63 -30.85
N ILE A 264 -3.32 15.42 -31.42
CA ILE A 264 -2.08 14.92 -32.04
C ILE A 264 -1.70 15.76 -33.26
N VAL A 265 -2.67 16.28 -34.03
CA VAL A 265 -2.38 17.11 -35.21
C VAL A 265 -1.88 18.49 -34.78
N GLU A 266 -2.48 19.05 -33.73
CA GLU A 266 -2.02 20.30 -33.11
C GLU A 266 -0.55 20.21 -32.71
N LYS A 267 -0.20 19.17 -31.94
CA LYS A 267 1.18 18.94 -31.51
C LYS A 267 2.12 18.55 -32.64
N LEU A 268 1.64 17.89 -33.71
CA LEU A 268 2.46 17.64 -34.90
C LEU A 268 2.81 18.95 -35.61
N PHE A 269 1.85 19.89 -35.72
CA PHE A 269 2.12 21.20 -36.30
C PHE A 269 3.07 22.02 -35.44
N GLU A 270 2.93 22.00 -34.11
CA GLU A 270 3.91 22.62 -33.21
C GLU A 270 5.33 22.07 -33.41
N GLN A 271 5.48 20.76 -33.67
CA GLN A 271 6.79 20.14 -33.91
C GLN A 271 7.39 20.48 -35.28
N GLU A 272 6.58 20.57 -36.33
CA GLU A 272 7.06 20.78 -37.70
C GLU A 272 7.17 22.26 -38.09
N ILE A 273 6.44 23.16 -37.41
CA ILE A 273 6.37 24.59 -37.74
C ILE A 273 6.88 25.43 -36.56
N PRO A 274 8.14 25.93 -36.60
CA PRO A 274 8.74 26.72 -35.52
C PRO A 274 7.97 27.99 -35.17
N GLU A 275 7.27 28.59 -36.13
CA GLU A 275 6.46 29.78 -35.94
C GLU A 275 5.26 29.54 -35.01
N ILE A 276 4.71 28.32 -35.03
CA ILE A 276 3.64 27.92 -34.11
C ILE A 276 4.24 27.64 -32.73
N ALA A 277 5.37 26.96 -32.64
CA ALA A 277 6.06 26.69 -31.38
C ALA A 277 6.48 27.97 -30.63
N ASN A 278 6.93 28.99 -31.35
CA ASN A 278 7.30 30.29 -30.79
C ASN A 278 6.10 31.20 -30.48
N GLY A 279 4.87 30.75 -30.80
CA GLY A 279 3.64 31.52 -30.58
C GLY A 279 3.43 32.70 -31.53
N VAL A 280 4.17 32.76 -32.65
CA VAL A 280 3.97 33.77 -33.70
C VAL A 280 2.66 33.50 -34.45
N ILE A 281 2.33 32.21 -34.64
CA ILE A 281 1.10 31.75 -35.28
C ILE A 281 0.29 30.93 -34.26
N VAL A 282 -1.01 31.25 -34.12
CA VAL A 282 -1.92 30.58 -33.18
C VAL A 282 -2.98 29.77 -33.93
N ILE A 283 -3.11 28.50 -33.60
CA ILE A 283 -4.17 27.64 -34.14
C ILE A 283 -5.49 27.99 -33.46
N LYS A 284 -6.47 28.48 -34.22
CA LYS A 284 -7.80 28.88 -33.68
C LYS A 284 -8.78 27.71 -33.53
N GLY A 285 -8.57 26.61 -34.25
CA GLY A 285 -9.42 25.43 -34.19
C GLY A 285 -8.97 24.36 -35.18
N ILE A 286 -9.27 23.10 -34.84
CA ILE A 286 -8.95 21.93 -35.67
C ILE A 286 -10.19 21.06 -35.76
N ALA A 287 -10.61 20.75 -36.97
CA ALA A 287 -11.59 19.72 -37.26
C ALA A 287 -10.87 18.54 -37.93
N ARG A 288 -11.01 17.34 -37.35
CA ARG A 288 -10.33 16.13 -37.85
C ARG A 288 -11.27 14.94 -37.87
N GLU A 289 -11.34 14.27 -39.00
CA GLU A 289 -11.90 12.93 -39.14
C GLU A 289 -10.76 11.92 -39.28
N ALA A 290 -10.48 11.17 -38.21
CA ALA A 290 -9.33 10.26 -38.19
C ALA A 290 -9.54 9.05 -39.11
N GLY A 291 -8.80 9.01 -40.21
CA GLY A 291 -8.79 7.87 -41.14
C GLY A 291 -9.91 7.88 -42.18
N SER A 292 -10.54 9.03 -42.42
CA SER A 292 -11.34 9.27 -43.63
C SER A 292 -10.47 9.61 -44.83
#